data_AF-A0A8X7N1M2-F1
#
_entry.id   AF-A0A8X7N1M2-F1
#
_cell.length_a   1.000
_cell.length_b   1.000
_cell.length_c   1.000
_cell.angle_alpha   90.00
_cell.angle_beta   90.00
_cell.angle_gamma   90.00
#
_symmetry.space_group_name_H-M   'P 1'
#
loop_
_entity.id
_entity.type
_entity.pdbx_description
1 polymer ?
#
loop_
_entity_poly.entity_id
_entity_poly.type
_entity_poly.pdbx_seq_one_letter_code
_entity_poly.pdbx_strand_id
1 'polypeptide(L)'
;MCHADQRLHESIAKGRDAVQRSGAGEEQDEVWVGDFHLAISRGKVTGATVPIDSQVPFHHSGDRRAVVCQQCGYSVGHEVLDGNQALAANSAIRFFKYAVRPISATLHLPSSLFLVVANQLVNLADMYGSRHFELVAEGTDSIICQLWLFAPRCRMVLDPEGSWRDLAWRRSADGPASGSSAFTAAKIFYRALVSDTATLAPIPLPRSERLELPGPVCARVMERLRLSTGMYPSSRCAFGPWTVGWLEV
;
A
#
# COMPACT_ATOMS: atom_id res chain seq x y z
N MET A 1 4.36 7.78 -39.03
CA MET A 1 4.32 7.02 -37.77
C MET A 1 2.86 6.68 -37.48
N CYS A 2 2.32 5.52 -37.90
CA CYS A 2 0.91 5.20 -37.59
C CYS A 2 0.58 3.70 -37.42
N HIS A 3 1.27 2.77 -38.09
CA HIS A 3 0.83 1.36 -38.07
C HIS A 3 1.64 0.44 -37.15
N ALA A 4 2.94 0.69 -36.98
CA ALA A 4 3.77 -0.08 -36.05
C ALA A 4 3.43 0.25 -34.59
N ASP A 5 3.24 1.54 -34.28
CA ASP A 5 2.83 2.00 -32.95
C ASP A 5 1.43 1.52 -32.57
N GLN A 6 0.51 1.44 -33.55
CA GLN A 6 -0.84 0.91 -33.33
C GLN A 6 -0.82 -0.59 -33.04
N ARG A 7 -0.03 -1.39 -33.79
CA ARG A 7 0.13 -2.82 -33.51
C ARG A 7 0.79 -3.09 -32.17
N LEU A 8 1.76 -2.25 -31.79
CA LEU A 8 2.38 -2.31 -30.47
C LEU A 8 1.36 -1.96 -29.37
N HIS A 9 0.55 -0.91 -29.56
CA HIS A 9 -0.53 -0.57 -28.63
C HIS A 9 -1.57 -1.68 -28.49
N GLU A 10 -1.99 -2.30 -29.60
CA GLU A 10 -2.92 -3.43 -29.59
C GLU A 10 -2.31 -4.66 -28.91
N SER A 11 -1.02 -4.93 -29.13
CA SER A 11 -0.30 -6.02 -28.48
C SER A 11 -0.14 -5.77 -26.97
N ILE A 12 0.20 -4.54 -26.57
CA ILE A 12 0.29 -4.13 -25.17
C ILE A 12 -1.10 -4.19 -24.52
N ALA A 13 -2.15 -3.73 -25.19
CA ALA A 13 -3.52 -3.80 -24.70
C ALA A 13 -3.96 -5.26 -24.52
N LYS A 14 -3.72 -6.13 -25.51
CA LYS A 14 -4.01 -7.57 -25.40
C LYS A 14 -3.22 -8.25 -24.28
N GLY A 15 -1.93 -7.95 -24.17
CA GLY A 15 -1.08 -8.48 -23.10
C GLY A 15 -1.53 -8.00 -21.72
N ARG A 16 -1.87 -6.71 -21.59
CA ARG A 16 -2.44 -6.14 -20.38
C ARG A 16 -3.77 -6.79 -20.03
N ASP A 17 -4.68 -6.95 -20.99
CA ASP A 17 -5.99 -7.54 -20.76
C ASP A 17 -5.91 -9.04 -20.44
N ALA A 18 -4.92 -9.74 -20.99
CA ALA A 18 -4.59 -11.11 -20.65
C ALA A 18 -4.10 -11.19 -19.20
N VAL A 19 -3.07 -10.42 -18.83
CA VAL A 19 -2.54 -10.33 -17.45
C VAL A 19 -3.63 -9.88 -16.46
N GLN A 20 -4.47 -8.93 -16.87
CA GLN A 20 -5.56 -8.44 -16.04
C GLN A 20 -6.59 -9.54 -15.74
N ARG A 21 -6.82 -10.47 -16.67
CA ARG A 21 -7.78 -11.57 -16.50
C ARG A 21 -7.15 -12.80 -15.86
N SER A 22 -5.93 -13.18 -16.26
CA SER A 22 -5.25 -14.41 -15.85
C SER A 22 -4.43 -14.29 -14.58
N GLY A 23 -3.91 -13.08 -14.27
CA GLY A 23 -2.97 -12.78 -13.18
C GLY A 23 -1.80 -13.74 -13.03
N ALA A 24 -1.45 -14.42 -14.10
CA ALA A 24 -0.25 -15.19 -14.29
C ALA A 24 0.27 -14.80 -15.68
N GLY A 25 1.59 -14.66 -15.81
CA GLY A 25 2.16 -14.74 -17.15
C GLY A 25 1.94 -16.14 -17.72
N GLU A 26 2.41 -16.37 -18.93
CA GLU A 26 2.14 -17.62 -19.66
C GLU A 26 2.73 -18.86 -18.94
N GLU A 27 3.61 -18.69 -17.94
CA GLU A 27 4.27 -19.77 -17.20
C GLU A 27 3.58 -20.21 -15.89
N GLN A 28 3.73 -21.50 -15.57
CA GLN A 28 2.98 -22.21 -14.53
C GLN A 28 3.27 -21.77 -13.08
N ASP A 29 4.29 -20.94 -12.82
CA ASP A 29 4.69 -20.49 -11.46
C ASP A 29 4.86 -18.97 -11.30
N GLU A 30 4.39 -18.18 -12.26
CA GLU A 30 4.53 -16.72 -12.19
C GLU A 30 3.45 -16.05 -11.32
N VAL A 31 3.86 -14.95 -10.68
CA VAL A 31 3.01 -13.98 -9.97
C VAL A 31 3.26 -12.61 -10.61
N TRP A 32 2.19 -11.91 -10.99
CA TRP A 32 2.35 -10.58 -11.55
C TRP A 32 2.39 -9.53 -10.44
N VAL A 33 3.43 -8.69 -10.47
CA VAL A 33 3.65 -7.64 -9.49
C VAL A 33 3.30 -6.29 -10.13
N GLY A 34 2.11 -5.76 -9.82
CA GLY A 34 1.72 -4.40 -10.20
C GLY A 34 2.27 -3.38 -9.22
N ASP A 35 1.83 -2.11 -9.30
CA ASP A 35 2.32 -1.07 -8.38
C ASP A 35 1.82 -1.31 -6.94
N PHE A 36 0.51 -1.53 -6.78
CA PHE A 36 -0.15 -1.69 -5.48
C PHE A 36 -0.71 -3.10 -5.21
N HIS A 37 -0.71 -3.96 -6.24
CA HIS A 37 -1.31 -5.29 -6.19
C HIS A 37 -0.33 -6.39 -6.61
N LEU A 38 -0.58 -7.60 -6.13
CA LEU A 38 -0.02 -8.85 -6.62
C LEU A 38 -1.15 -9.64 -7.25
N ALA A 39 -1.07 -9.95 -8.54
CA ALA A 39 -2.04 -10.82 -9.19
C ALA A 39 -1.51 -12.26 -9.17
N ILE A 40 -2.35 -13.18 -8.71
CA ILE A 40 -2.06 -14.60 -8.61
C ILE A 40 -3.23 -15.34 -9.25
N SER A 41 -2.93 -16.29 -10.14
CA SER A 41 -3.95 -17.20 -10.68
C SER A 41 -4.72 -17.89 -9.54
N ARG A 42 -6.05 -17.87 -9.62
CA ARG A 42 -6.93 -18.41 -8.56
C ARG A 42 -6.61 -19.86 -8.21
N GLY A 43 -6.29 -20.68 -9.20
CA GLY A 43 -5.94 -22.10 -9.01
C GLY A 43 -4.68 -22.33 -8.16
N LYS A 44 -3.80 -21.33 -8.04
CA LYS A 44 -2.57 -21.39 -7.22
C LYS A 44 -2.77 -20.92 -5.79
N VAL A 45 -3.93 -20.33 -5.46
CA VAL A 45 -4.23 -19.87 -4.11
C VAL A 45 -4.79 -21.05 -3.31
N THR A 46 -3.91 -21.74 -2.58
CA THR A 46 -4.26 -22.83 -1.68
C THR A 46 -4.42 -22.33 -0.24
N GLY A 47 -5.51 -22.66 0.46
CA GLY A 47 -5.57 -22.53 1.93
C GLY A 47 -6.88 -21.97 2.51
N ALA A 48 -7.32 -22.63 3.59
CA ALA A 48 -8.61 -22.58 4.27
C ALA A 48 -9.06 -21.27 4.96
N THR A 49 -8.45 -20.11 4.70
CA THR A 49 -8.65 -18.88 5.51
C THR A 49 -8.93 -17.59 4.74
N VAL A 50 -9.01 -17.65 3.40
CA VAL A 50 -9.48 -16.52 2.57
C VAL A 50 -10.78 -16.93 1.90
N PRO A 51 -11.94 -16.83 2.59
CA PRO A 51 -13.23 -16.92 1.96
C PRO A 51 -13.32 -15.70 1.06
N ILE A 52 -13.41 -16.00 -0.22
CA ILE A 52 -13.80 -15.01 -1.20
C ILE A 52 -15.28 -14.75 -0.92
N ASP A 53 -15.57 -13.74 -0.11
CA ASP A 53 -16.95 -13.29 0.08
C ASP A 53 -17.45 -12.74 -1.25
N SER A 54 -18.30 -13.53 -1.88
CA SER A 54 -18.76 -13.31 -3.24
C SER A 54 -19.87 -12.29 -3.36
N GLN A 55 -20.35 -11.74 -2.24
CA GLN A 55 -21.54 -10.87 -2.23
C GLN A 55 -21.22 -9.39 -2.04
N VAL A 56 -19.98 -9.00 -1.71
CA VAL A 56 -19.60 -7.60 -1.53
C VAL A 56 -18.94 -7.06 -2.81
N PRO A 57 -19.57 -6.11 -3.54
CA PRO A 57 -18.95 -5.48 -4.69
C PRO A 57 -17.70 -4.70 -4.28
N PHE A 58 -16.62 -4.85 -5.05
CA PHE A 58 -15.41 -4.05 -4.85
C PHE A 58 -15.52 -2.76 -5.67
N HIS A 59 -15.72 -1.63 -4.97
CA HIS A 59 -16.05 -0.32 -5.54
C HIS A 59 -17.35 -0.29 -6.37
N HIS A 60 -17.78 0.92 -6.75
CA HIS A 60 -19.04 1.18 -7.46
C HIS A 60 -19.10 0.65 -8.92
N SER A 61 -18.02 0.05 -9.43
CA SER A 61 -17.92 -0.36 -10.85
C SER A 61 -18.55 -1.72 -11.17
N GLY A 62 -18.83 -2.57 -10.16
CA GLY A 62 -19.55 -3.84 -10.33
C GLY A 62 -18.82 -4.93 -11.13
N ASP A 63 -17.68 -4.60 -11.74
CA ASP A 63 -16.78 -5.50 -12.50
C ASP A 63 -15.79 -6.26 -11.62
N ARG A 64 -15.83 -6.01 -10.30
CA ARG A 64 -14.88 -6.55 -9.34
C ARG A 64 -15.60 -7.08 -8.11
N ARG A 65 -15.06 -8.18 -7.59
CA ARG A 65 -15.53 -8.85 -6.38
C ARG A 65 -14.48 -8.71 -5.30
N ALA A 66 -14.87 -8.26 -4.11
CA ALA A 66 -13.93 -8.13 -3.01
C ALA A 66 -13.42 -9.50 -2.57
N VAL A 67 -12.15 -9.56 -2.17
CA VAL A 67 -11.58 -10.71 -1.48
C VAL A 67 -11.29 -10.28 -0.06
N VAL A 68 -11.88 -10.98 0.91
CA VAL A 68 -11.81 -10.61 2.33
C VAL A 68 -11.15 -11.71 3.16
N CYS A 69 -10.54 -11.31 4.28
CA CYS A 69 -10.03 -12.27 5.25
C CYS A 69 -11.18 -12.90 6.05
N GLN A 70 -11.17 -14.22 6.28
CA GLN A 70 -12.25 -14.90 7.04
C GLN A 70 -12.35 -14.43 8.48
N GLN A 71 -11.19 -14.15 9.07
CA GLN A 71 -11.06 -13.98 10.51
C GLN A 71 -11.43 -12.57 10.93
N CYS A 72 -11.13 -11.57 10.09
CA CYS A 72 -11.34 -10.17 10.42
C CYS A 72 -12.24 -9.42 9.42
N GLY A 73 -12.66 -10.05 8.32
CA GLY A 73 -13.54 -9.45 7.30
C GLY A 73 -12.89 -8.36 6.46
N TYR A 74 -11.61 -8.04 6.66
CA TYR A 74 -10.95 -6.98 5.91
C TYR A 74 -10.69 -7.35 4.45
N SER A 75 -10.88 -6.37 3.57
CA SER A 75 -10.49 -6.46 2.17
C SER A 75 -8.99 -6.68 2.03
N VAL A 76 -8.61 -7.81 1.45
CA VAL A 76 -7.22 -8.18 1.14
C VAL A 76 -6.94 -8.09 -0.36
N GLY A 77 -7.94 -7.81 -1.17
CA GLY A 77 -7.81 -7.71 -2.62
C GLY A 77 -9.14 -7.75 -3.35
N HIS A 78 -9.08 -8.06 -4.64
CA HIS A 78 -10.26 -8.24 -5.48
C HIS A 78 -10.01 -9.24 -6.61
N GLU A 79 -11.10 -9.79 -7.14
CA GLU A 79 -11.12 -10.55 -8.38
C GLU A 79 -11.83 -9.76 -9.47
N VAL A 80 -11.38 -9.92 -10.71
CA VAL A 80 -12.04 -9.33 -11.88
C VAL A 80 -13.10 -10.30 -12.39
N LEU A 81 -14.33 -9.81 -12.52
CA LEU A 81 -15.44 -10.54 -13.10
C LEU A 81 -15.43 -10.38 -14.62
N ASP A 82 -15.97 -11.36 -15.34
CA ASP A 82 -16.20 -11.23 -16.77
C ASP A 82 -17.41 -10.35 -17.08
N GLY A 83 -17.68 -10.11 -18.36
CA GLY A 83 -18.79 -9.26 -18.81
C GLY A 83 -20.19 -9.77 -18.39
N ASN A 84 -20.30 -11.01 -17.91
CA ASN A 84 -21.53 -11.60 -17.39
C ASN A 84 -21.57 -11.60 -15.84
N GLN A 85 -20.66 -10.86 -15.18
CA GLN A 85 -20.48 -10.85 -13.73
C GLN A 85 -20.15 -12.24 -13.15
N ALA A 86 -19.72 -13.18 -14.00
CA ALA A 86 -19.25 -14.48 -13.59
C ALA A 86 -17.73 -14.44 -13.36
N LEU A 87 -17.22 -15.38 -12.55
CA LEU A 87 -15.78 -15.57 -12.44
C LEU A 87 -15.26 -16.12 -13.76
N ALA A 88 -14.29 -15.44 -14.36
CA ALA A 88 -13.61 -15.97 -15.53
C ALA A 88 -12.95 -17.33 -15.18
N ALA A 89 -12.98 -18.27 -16.12
CA ALA A 89 -12.41 -19.62 -15.94
C ALA A 89 -10.92 -19.60 -15.54
N ASN A 90 -10.18 -18.58 -15.99
CA ASN A 90 -8.79 -18.34 -15.65
C ASN A 90 -8.63 -17.10 -14.75
N SER A 91 -9.60 -16.79 -13.90
CA SER A 91 -9.55 -15.58 -13.06
C SER A 91 -8.32 -15.55 -12.14
N ALA A 92 -7.86 -14.34 -11.87
CA ALA A 92 -6.85 -14.07 -10.86
C ALA A 92 -7.40 -13.28 -9.68
N ILE A 93 -6.81 -13.58 -8.54
CA ILE A 93 -6.96 -12.79 -7.32
C ILE A 93 -5.86 -11.74 -7.30
N ARG A 94 -6.26 -10.48 -7.20
CA ARG A 94 -5.36 -9.34 -7.02
C ARG A 94 -5.32 -8.95 -5.56
N PHE A 95 -4.33 -9.46 -4.86
CA PHE A 95 -4.10 -9.09 -3.47
C PHE A 95 -3.47 -7.71 -3.38
N PHE A 96 -3.89 -6.90 -2.42
CA PHE A 96 -3.15 -5.70 -2.05
C PHE A 96 -1.77 -6.08 -1.51
N LYS A 97 -0.70 -5.43 -1.99
CA LYS A 97 0.66 -5.73 -1.54
C LYS A 97 0.85 -5.59 -0.03
N TYR A 98 0.12 -4.68 0.60
CA TYR A 98 0.16 -4.49 2.05
C TYR A 98 -0.55 -5.61 2.84
N ALA A 99 -1.44 -6.35 2.19
CA ALA A 99 -2.20 -7.46 2.78
C ALA A 99 -1.48 -8.81 2.60
N VAL A 100 -0.37 -8.84 1.86
CA VAL A 100 0.43 -10.03 1.63
C VAL A 100 1.74 -9.93 2.40
N ARG A 101 2.12 -11.02 3.07
CA ARG A 101 3.43 -11.18 3.69
C ARG A 101 4.10 -12.40 3.07
N PRO A 102 5.35 -12.29 2.59
CA PRO A 102 6.08 -13.46 2.15
C PRO A 102 6.41 -14.31 3.37
N ILE A 103 6.13 -15.61 3.29
CA ILE A 103 6.46 -16.59 4.32
C ILE A 103 7.70 -17.33 3.83
N SER A 104 8.74 -17.34 4.65
CA SER A 104 9.95 -18.11 4.42
C SER A 104 10.30 -18.84 5.71
N ALA A 105 10.74 -20.09 5.59
CA ALA A 105 11.21 -20.87 6.74
C ALA A 105 12.47 -20.27 7.38
N THR A 106 13.22 -19.45 6.64
CA THR A 106 14.50 -18.89 7.07
C THR A 106 14.47 -17.37 7.24
N LEU A 107 13.49 -16.67 6.66
CA LEU A 107 13.41 -15.21 6.71
C LEU A 107 12.14 -14.74 7.45
N HIS A 108 12.34 -14.12 8.60
CA HIS A 108 11.30 -13.31 9.24
C HIS A 108 11.25 -11.93 8.60
N LEU A 109 10.37 -11.77 7.61
CA LEU A 109 10.17 -10.48 6.95
C LEU A 109 9.16 -9.63 7.72
N PRO A 110 9.42 -8.34 8.00
CA PRO A 110 8.44 -7.47 8.64
C PRO A 110 7.27 -7.15 7.69
N SER A 111 6.27 -6.44 8.22
CA SER A 111 5.10 -6.03 7.42
C SER A 111 5.52 -5.09 6.29
N SER A 112 5.17 -5.44 5.05
CA SER A 112 5.38 -4.61 3.84
C SER A 112 4.49 -3.36 3.80
N LEU A 113 3.55 -3.22 4.74
CA LEU A 113 2.54 -2.17 4.78
C LEU A 113 3.12 -0.78 4.54
N PHE A 114 4.11 -0.38 5.34
CA PHE A 114 4.65 0.97 5.31
C PHE A 114 5.44 1.24 4.04
N LEU A 115 6.20 0.23 3.58
CA LEU A 115 6.92 0.25 2.31
C LEU A 115 5.96 0.46 1.14
N VAL A 116 4.87 -0.30 1.12
CA VAL A 116 3.86 -0.25 0.05
C VAL A 116 3.13 1.09 0.05
N VAL A 117 2.72 1.58 1.22
CA VAL A 117 2.03 2.88 1.36
C VAL A 117 2.96 4.03 0.97
N ALA A 118 4.21 4.03 1.43
CA ALA A 118 5.16 5.08 1.07
C ALA A 118 5.47 5.10 -0.43
N ASN A 119 5.71 3.93 -1.03
CA ASN A 119 5.89 3.82 -2.47
C ASN A 119 4.64 4.26 -3.25
N GLN A 120 3.44 3.97 -2.74
CA GLN A 120 2.21 4.47 -3.37
C GLN A 120 2.11 6.00 -3.34
N LEU A 121 2.49 6.65 -2.23
CA LEU A 121 2.55 8.11 -2.15
C LEU A 121 3.55 8.69 -3.16
N VAL A 122 4.73 8.08 -3.30
CA VAL A 122 5.74 8.48 -4.28
C VAL A 122 5.21 8.33 -5.71
N ASN A 123 4.62 7.18 -6.03
CA ASN A 123 4.06 6.92 -7.35
C ASN A 123 2.95 7.91 -7.71
N LEU A 124 2.01 8.16 -6.79
CA LEU A 124 0.94 9.14 -7.01
C LEU A 124 1.51 10.55 -7.18
N ALA A 125 2.58 10.89 -6.43
CA ALA A 125 3.24 12.17 -6.59
C ALA A 125 3.90 12.34 -7.96
N ASP A 126 4.54 11.30 -8.46
CA ASP A 126 5.17 11.30 -9.78
C ASP A 126 4.14 11.33 -10.92
N MET A 127 3.03 10.59 -10.78
CA MET A 127 1.96 10.54 -11.78
C MET A 127 1.15 11.83 -11.88
N TYR A 128 0.78 12.42 -10.73
CA TYR A 128 -0.15 13.56 -10.70
C TYR A 128 0.55 14.89 -10.42
N GLY A 129 1.84 14.90 -10.07
CA GLY A 129 2.56 16.11 -9.66
C GLY A 129 2.03 16.73 -8.36
N SER A 130 1.25 15.97 -7.58
CA SER A 130 0.72 16.38 -6.29
C SER A 130 1.57 15.80 -5.16
N ARG A 131 1.87 16.60 -4.14
CA ARG A 131 2.56 16.09 -2.93
C ARG A 131 1.67 16.07 -1.70
N HIS A 132 0.40 16.42 -1.84
CA HIS A 132 -0.55 16.37 -0.75
C HIS A 132 -1.53 15.22 -0.96
N PHE A 133 -1.88 14.56 0.13
CA PHE A 133 -2.77 13.43 0.11
C PHE A 133 -3.76 13.50 1.26
N GLU A 134 -4.93 12.92 1.04
CA GLU A 134 -5.96 12.72 2.06
C GLU A 134 -6.08 11.23 2.33
N LEU A 135 -5.73 10.82 3.55
CA LEU A 135 -5.92 9.45 4.00
C LEU A 135 -7.38 9.28 4.41
N VAL A 136 -8.09 8.40 3.71
CA VAL A 136 -9.52 8.14 3.89
C VAL A 136 -9.70 6.66 4.18
N ALA A 137 -10.57 6.31 5.14
CA ALA A 137 -10.93 4.91 5.34
C ALA A 137 -11.95 4.47 4.29
N GLU A 138 -11.74 3.29 3.70
CA GLU A 138 -12.69 2.66 2.78
C GLU A 138 -14.12 2.66 3.34
N GLY A 139 -15.08 3.01 2.47
CA GLY A 139 -16.50 3.09 2.85
C GLY A 139 -16.85 4.28 3.74
N THR A 140 -15.91 5.21 3.96
CA THR A 140 -16.16 6.48 4.66
C THR A 140 -15.73 7.66 3.80
N ASP A 141 -16.45 8.78 3.88
CA ASP A 141 -16.02 10.03 3.23
C ASP A 141 -15.17 10.91 4.16
N SER A 142 -14.92 10.43 5.38
CA SER A 142 -14.20 11.18 6.41
C SER A 142 -12.70 11.10 6.18
N ILE A 143 -12.07 12.27 6.01
CA ILE A 143 -10.61 12.38 5.94
C ILE A 143 -10.04 12.16 7.34
N ILE A 144 -9.25 11.11 7.49
CA ILE A 144 -8.61 10.73 8.76
C ILE A 144 -7.37 11.60 8.99
N CYS A 145 -6.60 11.84 7.94
CA CYS A 145 -5.33 12.54 8.02
C CYS A 145 -5.01 13.24 6.70
N GLN A 146 -4.45 14.44 6.79
CA GLN A 146 -3.81 15.10 5.65
C GLN A 146 -2.33 14.76 5.68
N LEU A 147 -1.78 14.37 4.53
CA LEU A 147 -0.38 14.03 4.36
C LEU A 147 0.27 14.97 3.35
N TRP A 148 1.52 15.31 3.59
CA TRP A 148 2.36 16.06 2.67
C TRP A 148 3.69 15.32 2.53
N LEU A 149 3.90 14.72 1.37
CA LEU A 149 5.14 14.05 0.99
C LEU A 149 6.22 15.10 0.71
N PHE A 150 7.01 15.43 1.71
CA PHE A 150 8.02 16.48 1.58
C PHE A 150 9.27 15.99 0.85
N ALA A 151 9.83 14.87 1.31
CA ALA A 151 10.96 14.23 0.67
C ALA A 151 10.60 12.78 0.37
N PRO A 152 10.48 12.37 -0.90
CA PRO A 152 10.11 11.00 -1.27
C PRO A 152 11.19 9.99 -0.88
N ARG A 153 12.44 10.44 -0.78
CA ARG A 153 13.58 9.60 -0.45
C ARG A 153 14.59 10.36 0.38
N CYS A 154 14.79 9.94 1.62
CA CYS A 154 15.86 10.41 2.50
C CYS A 154 16.56 9.21 3.13
N ARG A 155 17.87 9.34 3.34
CA ARG A 155 18.66 8.34 4.05
C ARG A 155 18.59 8.64 5.54
N MET A 156 18.12 7.68 6.32
CA MET A 156 18.08 7.75 7.77
C MET A 156 19.16 6.85 8.35
N VAL A 157 19.78 7.32 9.42
CA VAL A 157 20.83 6.64 10.19
C VAL A 157 20.34 6.69 11.62
N LEU A 158 20.09 5.52 12.21
CA LEU A 158 19.53 5.43 13.55
C LEU A 158 20.41 4.61 14.47
N ASP A 159 20.33 4.95 15.76
CA ASP A 159 21.05 4.30 16.85
C ASP A 159 20.47 2.90 17.14
N PRO A 160 21.20 1.79 16.89
CA PRO A 160 20.67 0.42 16.94
C PRO A 160 19.97 0.01 18.25
N GLU A 161 20.26 0.71 19.36
CA GLU A 161 19.67 0.46 20.69
C GLU A 161 18.41 1.30 20.99
N GLY A 162 17.97 2.14 20.05
CA GLY A 162 16.79 2.97 20.22
C GLY A 162 15.46 2.21 20.15
N SER A 163 14.39 2.81 20.70
CA SER A 163 13.01 2.30 20.70
C SER A 163 12.42 2.05 19.29
N TRP A 164 13.13 2.41 18.23
CA TRP A 164 12.76 2.17 16.84
C TRP A 164 13.21 0.81 16.32
N ARG A 165 13.88 -0.02 17.13
CA ARG A 165 14.31 -1.37 16.74
C ARG A 165 13.19 -2.20 16.10
N ASP A 166 11.98 -2.04 16.62
CA ASP A 166 10.78 -2.76 16.17
C ASP A 166 10.14 -2.10 14.93
N LEU A 167 10.67 -0.93 14.53
CA LEU A 167 10.21 -0.18 13.37
C LEU A 167 10.95 -0.57 12.09
N ALA A 168 12.27 -0.76 12.12
CA ALA A 168 13.03 -0.96 10.89
C ALA A 168 12.80 -2.33 10.23
N TRP A 169 12.79 -2.36 8.90
CA TRP A 169 12.92 -3.58 8.11
C TRP A 169 14.29 -4.23 8.37
N ARG A 170 14.41 -5.05 9.43
CA ARG A 170 15.65 -5.80 9.66
C ARG A 170 15.82 -6.82 8.53
N ARG A 171 16.94 -6.72 7.83
CA ARG A 171 17.44 -7.78 6.94
C ARG A 171 18.08 -8.87 7.79
N SER A 172 17.44 -10.05 7.78
CA SER A 172 17.97 -11.36 8.15
C SER A 172 18.51 -11.57 9.57
N ALA A 173 18.37 -12.81 10.05
CA ALA A 173 18.68 -13.24 11.41
C ALA A 173 20.18 -13.53 11.68
N ASP A 174 21.07 -13.42 10.68
CA ASP A 174 22.45 -13.97 10.81
C ASP A 174 23.61 -12.99 10.51
N GLY A 175 23.37 -11.67 10.55
CA GLY A 175 24.45 -10.68 10.43
C GLY A 175 24.91 -10.18 11.80
N PRO A 176 26.22 -10.10 12.12
CA PRO A 176 26.66 -9.47 13.35
C PRO A 176 26.11 -8.05 13.41
N ALA A 177 25.41 -7.72 14.50
CA ALA A 177 24.89 -6.39 14.78
C ALA A 177 26.08 -5.43 15.01
N SER A 178 26.66 -4.93 13.92
CA SER A 178 27.74 -3.97 13.96
C SER A 178 27.47 -2.86 12.97
N GLY A 179 27.31 -1.65 13.51
CA GLY A 179 27.14 -0.42 12.75
C GLY A 179 25.68 0.03 12.62
N SER A 180 25.47 1.33 12.83
CA SER A 180 24.24 2.08 12.55
C SER A 180 23.41 1.46 11.41
N SER A 181 22.14 1.17 11.65
CA SER A 181 21.22 0.77 10.58
C SER A 181 20.87 1.99 9.74
N ALA A 182 21.42 2.04 8.52
CA ALA A 182 21.00 3.00 7.53
C ALA A 182 19.85 2.43 6.70
N PHE A 183 18.75 3.16 6.57
CA PHE A 183 17.61 2.78 5.72
C PHE A 183 17.11 4.00 4.94
N THR A 184 16.25 3.72 3.96
CA THR A 184 15.64 4.76 3.12
C THR A 184 14.22 4.99 3.59
N ALA A 185 13.80 6.25 3.67
CA ALA A 185 12.45 6.62 4.09
C ALA A 185 11.91 7.80 3.28
N ALA A 186 10.58 7.91 3.23
CA ALA A 186 9.87 9.11 2.86
C ALA A 186 9.67 9.97 4.11
N LYS A 187 10.03 11.25 4.03
CA LYS A 187 9.69 12.25 5.05
C LYS A 187 8.32 12.82 4.74
N ILE A 188 7.39 12.68 5.69
CA ILE A 188 5.99 13.05 5.55
C ILE A 188 5.63 14.04 6.65
N PHE A 189 5.09 15.20 6.24
CA PHE A 189 4.34 16.04 7.17
C PHE A 189 2.92 15.53 7.23
N TYR A 190 2.39 15.31 8.42
CA TYR A 190 1.04 14.79 8.59
C TYR A 190 0.26 15.62 9.61
N ARG A 191 -1.06 15.66 9.41
CA ARG A 191 -2.01 16.33 10.28
C ARG A 191 -3.20 15.39 10.50
N ALA A 192 -3.22 14.76 11.68
CA ALA A 192 -4.35 13.94 12.09
C ALA A 192 -5.59 14.83 12.22
N LEU A 193 -6.65 14.50 11.50
CA LEU A 193 -7.94 15.20 11.61
C LEU A 193 -8.87 14.52 12.60
N VAL A 194 -8.71 13.21 12.76
CA VAL A 194 -9.44 12.41 13.75
C VAL A 194 -8.44 11.92 14.79
N SER A 195 -8.68 12.27 16.06
CA SER A 195 -7.96 11.79 17.23
C SER A 195 -8.96 11.42 18.32
N ASP A 196 -8.55 10.59 19.28
CA ASP A 196 -9.41 10.12 20.39
C ASP A 196 -10.02 11.28 21.21
N THR A 197 -9.43 12.46 21.13
CA THR A 197 -9.77 13.64 21.92
C THR A 197 -10.37 14.80 21.12
N ALA A 198 -10.26 14.82 19.79
CA ALA A 198 -10.71 15.94 18.97
C ALA A 198 -10.85 15.60 17.49
N THR A 199 -11.81 16.26 16.84
CA THR A 199 -11.95 16.30 15.37
C THR A 199 -11.55 17.68 14.88
N LEU A 200 -10.61 17.75 13.95
CA LEU A 200 -10.14 18.99 13.34
C LEU A 200 -10.69 19.15 11.93
N ALA A 201 -11.07 20.37 11.56
CA ALA A 201 -11.42 20.67 10.17
C ALA A 201 -10.17 20.55 9.28
N PRO A 202 -10.27 19.97 8.06
CA PRO A 202 -9.18 19.94 7.09
C PRO A 202 -8.78 21.36 6.70
N ILE A 203 -7.49 21.58 6.45
CA ILE A 203 -7.02 22.82 5.82
C ILE A 203 -7.08 22.68 4.29
N PRO A 204 -7.41 23.74 3.54
CA PRO A 204 -7.38 23.69 2.08
C PRO A 204 -5.96 23.38 1.57
N LEU A 205 -5.84 22.37 0.71
CA LEU A 205 -4.58 22.01 0.07
C LEU A 205 -4.67 22.36 -1.42
N PRO A 206 -3.61 22.95 -2.02
CA PRO A 206 -3.66 23.48 -3.39
C PRO A 206 -3.87 22.41 -4.47
N ARG A 207 -3.62 21.14 -4.14
CA ARG A 207 -3.94 19.94 -4.92
C ARG A 207 -3.71 18.74 -4.01
N SER A 208 -4.75 17.95 -3.72
CA SER A 208 -4.66 16.75 -2.88
C SER A 208 -5.23 15.53 -3.62
N GLU A 209 -4.55 14.40 -3.51
CA GLU A 209 -5.02 13.12 -4.03
C GLU A 209 -5.55 12.26 -2.86
N ARG A 210 -6.65 11.53 -3.06
CA ARG A 210 -7.17 10.63 -2.02
C ARG A 210 -6.42 9.31 -2.02
N LEU A 211 -5.96 8.91 -0.85
CA LEU A 211 -5.44 7.58 -0.56
C LEU A 211 -6.48 6.85 0.30
N GLU A 212 -7.35 6.11 -0.35
CA GLU A 212 -8.37 5.29 0.30
C GLU A 212 -7.77 3.93 0.67
N LEU A 213 -7.85 3.57 1.96
CA LEU A 213 -7.34 2.30 2.49
C LEU A 213 -8.29 1.74 3.56
N PRO A 214 -8.22 0.44 3.90
CA PRO A 214 -9.01 -0.11 5.00
C PRO A 214 -8.73 0.64 6.32
N GLY A 215 -9.76 0.89 7.13
CA GLY A 215 -9.61 1.61 8.41
C GLY A 215 -8.45 1.13 9.33
N PRO A 216 -8.23 -0.18 9.52
CA PRO A 216 -7.09 -0.68 10.31
C PRO A 216 -5.74 -0.40 9.67
N VAL A 217 -5.67 -0.39 8.34
CA VAL A 217 -4.47 0.01 7.60
C VAL A 217 -4.21 1.50 7.84
N CYS A 218 -5.22 2.36 7.74
CA CYS A 218 -5.09 3.78 8.09
C CYS A 218 -4.58 3.98 9.52
N ALA A 219 -5.15 3.25 10.49
CA ALA A 219 -4.74 3.30 11.89
C ALA A 219 -3.27 2.91 12.07
N ARG A 220 -2.83 1.81 11.45
CA ARG A 220 -1.41 1.36 11.52
C ARG A 220 -0.46 2.34 10.85
N VAL A 221 -0.84 2.97 9.73
CA VAL A 221 -0.05 4.03 9.09
C VAL A 221 0.09 5.24 10.03
N MET A 222 -1.00 5.65 10.67
CA MET A 222 -1.00 6.76 11.63
C MET A 222 -0.17 6.46 12.88
N GLU A 223 -0.31 5.27 13.45
CA GLU A 223 0.52 4.78 14.55
C GLU A 223 2.00 4.84 14.16
N ARG A 224 2.33 4.34 12.98
CA ARG A 224 3.71 4.35 12.49
C ARG A 224 4.28 5.76 12.33
N LEU A 225 3.50 6.68 11.78
CA LEU A 225 3.89 8.08 11.66
C LEU A 225 4.15 8.68 13.05
N ARG A 226 3.24 8.48 14.02
CA ARG A 226 3.41 8.97 15.40
C ARG A 226 4.65 8.40 16.09
N LEU A 227 4.89 7.09 15.96
CA LEU A 227 6.08 6.45 16.50
C LEU A 227 7.35 7.05 15.88
N SER A 228 7.36 7.27 14.57
CA SER A 228 8.49 7.88 13.88
C SER A 228 8.73 9.35 14.27
N THR A 229 7.68 10.10 14.59
CA THR A 229 7.78 11.48 15.10
C THR A 229 8.59 11.56 16.37
N GLY A 230 8.37 10.61 17.30
CA GLY A 230 9.08 10.56 18.58
C GLY A 230 10.59 10.34 18.46
N MET A 231 11.08 9.96 17.28
CA MET A 231 12.51 9.76 17.00
C MET A 231 13.23 11.04 16.61
N TYR A 232 12.49 12.09 16.26
CA TYR A 232 13.07 13.37 15.87
C TYR A 232 13.11 14.33 17.07
N PRO A 233 14.10 15.24 17.14
CA PRO A 233 14.15 16.20 18.24
C PRO A 233 12.81 16.93 18.38
N SER A 234 12.30 17.01 19.62
CA SER A 234 10.99 17.60 19.92
C SER A 234 10.86 19.04 19.42
N SER A 235 11.96 19.79 19.39
CA SER A 235 12.02 21.15 18.83
C SER A 235 11.83 21.22 17.31
N ARG A 236 11.84 20.08 16.61
CA ARG A 236 11.78 20.00 15.14
C ARG A 236 10.67 19.08 14.63
N CYS A 237 9.88 18.47 15.51
CA CYS A 237 8.82 17.54 15.13
C CYS A 237 7.55 18.22 14.62
N ALA A 238 7.45 19.56 14.74
CA ALA A 238 6.32 20.35 14.28
C ALA A 238 6.74 21.41 13.25
N PHE A 239 5.87 21.68 12.29
CA PHE A 239 5.99 22.76 11.31
C PHE A 239 4.60 23.38 11.09
N GLY A 240 4.30 24.45 11.84
CA GLY A 240 2.95 25.01 11.87
C GLY A 240 1.92 23.96 12.32
N PRO A 241 0.85 23.70 11.55
CA PRO A 241 -0.17 22.70 11.90
C PRO A 241 0.26 21.25 11.60
N TRP A 242 1.48 21.05 11.10
CA TRP A 242 1.98 19.75 10.65
C TRP A 242 2.91 19.11 11.66
N THR A 243 2.83 17.78 11.76
CA THR A 243 3.78 16.95 12.49
C THR A 243 4.69 16.21 11.50
N VAL A 244 5.95 15.96 11.85
CA VAL A 244 6.93 15.28 10.98
C VAL A 244 7.02 13.81 11.32
N GLY A 245 6.80 12.93 10.35
CA GLY A 245 7.01 11.49 10.44
C GLY A 245 7.73 10.89 9.23
N TRP A 246 8.00 9.59 9.30
CA TRP A 246 8.70 8.82 8.29
C TRP A 246 8.06 7.47 8.04
N LEU A 247 8.00 7.08 6.76
CA LEU A 247 7.67 5.73 6.33
C LEU A 247 8.84 5.18 5.51
N GLU A 248 9.19 3.92 5.71
CA GLU A 248 10.27 3.26 4.95
C GLU A 248 9.91 3.13 3.47
N VAL A 249 10.91 3.28 2.57
CA VAL A 249 10.76 3.25 1.10
C VAL A 249 11.79 2.31 0.47
#